data_AF-A0A956FP15-F1
#
_entry.id   AF-A0A956FP15-F1
#
_cell.length_a   1.000
_cell.length_b   1.000
_cell.length_c   1.000
_cell.angle_alpha   90.00
_cell.angle_beta   90.00
_cell.angle_gamma   90.00
#
_symmetry.space_group_name_H-M   'P 1'
#
loop_
_entity.id
_entity.type
_entity.pdbx_description
1 polymer ?
#
loop_
_entity_poly.entity_id
_entity_poly.type
_entity_poly.pdbx_seq_one_letter_code
_entity_poly.pdbx_strand_id
1 'polypeptide(L)'
;IARAPSGATVTLARLFEAVGGGRPPLLTRVRSHLSDHLEAAGHVVLLATPDAPLLPLVAALGAYARVRDRYCMPLGPTLSRQEVERWRPLTRAAKRLLEASGAKIKALVLGHFDYPESAIAERVAIVQDEPWSLSALDRVAAFKDGLFARRQALVVNADHPTVADLVRLSQREPEQAGYMLAKSFLVRGDELDAEIDGELLRRALEMRCQRQTG
;
A
#
# COMPACT_ATOMS: atom_id res chain seq x y z
N ILE A 1 -26.43 -20.34 -1.73
CA ILE A 1 -25.36 -20.88 -0.86
C ILE A 1 -24.20 -19.90 -0.89
N ALA A 2 -23.77 -19.42 0.28
CA ALA A 2 -22.62 -18.52 0.39
C ALA A 2 -21.31 -19.28 0.20
N ARG A 3 -20.37 -18.71 -0.55
CA ARG A 3 -19.06 -19.32 -0.83
C ARG A 3 -17.94 -18.38 -0.41
N ALA A 4 -16.88 -18.96 0.14
CA ALA A 4 -15.62 -18.27 0.35
C ALA A 4 -14.80 -18.23 -0.96
N PRO A 5 -13.78 -17.36 -1.07
CA PRO A 5 -12.85 -17.36 -2.21
C PRO A 5 -12.22 -18.73 -2.50
N SER A 6 -11.92 -19.51 -1.45
CA SER A 6 -11.43 -20.90 -1.58
C SER A 6 -12.42 -21.88 -2.22
N GLY A 7 -13.71 -21.50 -2.36
CA GLY A 7 -14.81 -22.38 -2.76
C GLY A 7 -15.52 -23.06 -1.59
N ALA A 8 -15.00 -22.93 -0.37
CA ALA A 8 -15.63 -23.48 0.83
C ALA A 8 -17.04 -22.88 1.04
N THR A 9 -17.98 -23.70 1.51
CA THR A 9 -19.31 -23.22 1.90
C THR A 9 -19.20 -22.43 3.19
N VAL A 10 -19.77 -21.22 3.21
CA VAL A 10 -19.91 -20.43 4.44
C VAL A 10 -21.30 -20.65 5.02
N THR A 11 -21.37 -21.13 6.26
CA THR A 11 -22.61 -21.41 6.97
C THR A 11 -23.14 -20.16 7.69
N LEU A 12 -24.44 -20.15 8.00
CA LEU A 12 -25.03 -19.08 8.82
C LEU A 12 -24.39 -19.00 10.21
N ALA A 13 -24.11 -20.14 10.83
CA ALA A 13 -23.45 -20.18 12.14
C ALA A 13 -22.11 -19.44 12.14
N ARG A 14 -21.29 -19.64 11.09
CA ARG A 14 -20.00 -18.94 10.95
C ARG A 14 -20.17 -17.43 10.73
N LEU A 15 -21.25 -17.00 10.05
CA LEU A 15 -21.56 -15.57 9.91
C LEU A 15 -21.96 -14.95 11.26
N PHE A 16 -22.81 -15.63 12.03
CA PHE A 16 -23.20 -15.18 13.37
C PHE A 16 -21.99 -15.10 14.31
N GLU A 17 -21.11 -16.11 14.28
CA GLU A 17 -19.88 -16.12 15.09
C GLU A 17 -18.97 -14.93 14.76
N ALA A 18 -18.78 -14.63 13.46
CA ALA A 18 -17.97 -13.50 13.03
C ALA A 18 -18.54 -12.16 13.51
N VAL A 19 -19.85 -11.95 13.33
CA VAL A 19 -20.53 -10.73 13.81
C VAL A 19 -20.45 -10.63 15.34
N GLY A 20 -20.75 -11.70 16.07
CA GLY A 20 -20.69 -11.74 17.53
C GLY A 20 -19.29 -11.49 18.09
N GLY A 21 -18.24 -11.88 17.34
CA GLY A 21 -16.84 -11.60 17.65
C GLY A 21 -16.36 -10.21 17.20
N GLY A 22 -17.25 -9.33 16.71
CA GLY A 22 -16.91 -7.98 16.27
C GLY A 22 -16.13 -7.92 14.95
N ARG A 23 -16.11 -9.01 14.16
CA ARG A 23 -15.45 -9.11 12.86
C ARG A 23 -16.50 -9.25 11.76
N PRO A 24 -17.00 -8.14 11.20
CA PRO A 24 -18.06 -8.21 10.19
C PRO A 24 -17.59 -9.05 8.98
N PRO A 25 -18.50 -9.82 8.35
CA PRO A 25 -18.18 -10.52 7.11
C PRO A 25 -17.63 -9.55 6.06
N LEU A 26 -16.59 -10.00 5.35
CA LEU A 26 -15.95 -9.24 4.29
C LEU A 26 -16.45 -9.70 2.92
N LEU A 27 -16.84 -8.77 2.06
CA LEU A 27 -17.30 -9.06 0.72
C LEU A 27 -16.21 -8.79 -0.32
N THR A 28 -16.05 -9.70 -1.26
CA THR A 28 -15.25 -9.53 -2.47
C THR A 28 -16.02 -10.03 -3.68
N ARG A 29 -15.85 -9.42 -4.84
CA ARG A 29 -16.50 -9.86 -6.09
C ARG A 29 -15.65 -10.87 -6.85
N VAL A 30 -14.36 -10.93 -6.53
CA VAL A 30 -13.38 -11.75 -7.22
C VAL A 30 -12.40 -12.35 -6.21
N ARG A 31 -11.91 -13.54 -6.52
CA ARG A 31 -10.82 -14.16 -5.77
C ARG A 31 -9.50 -13.45 -6.11
N SER A 32 -8.71 -13.14 -5.10
CA SER A 32 -7.37 -12.56 -5.21
C SER A 32 -6.47 -13.08 -4.08
N HIS A 33 -5.17 -12.79 -4.14
CA HIS A 33 -4.27 -13.11 -3.03
C HIS A 33 -4.67 -12.41 -1.73
N LEU A 34 -5.24 -11.20 -1.82
CA LEU A 34 -5.76 -10.47 -0.66
C LEU A 34 -6.94 -11.22 0.00
N SER A 35 -7.89 -11.70 -0.80
CA SER A 35 -9.03 -12.46 -0.27
C SER A 35 -8.60 -13.80 0.32
N ASP A 36 -7.65 -14.48 -0.32
CA ASP A 36 -7.09 -15.75 0.15
C ASP A 36 -6.34 -15.55 1.48
N HIS A 37 -5.54 -14.48 1.60
CA HIS A 37 -4.80 -14.17 2.82
C HIS A 37 -5.74 -13.80 3.99
N LEU A 38 -6.81 -13.04 3.72
CA LEU A 38 -7.82 -12.71 4.74
C LEU A 38 -8.54 -13.97 5.24
N GLU A 39 -8.92 -14.88 4.33
CA GLU A 39 -9.54 -16.16 4.69
C GLU A 39 -8.59 -17.00 5.55
N ALA A 40 -7.31 -17.11 5.17
CA ALA A 40 -6.28 -17.82 5.93
C ALA A 40 -6.03 -17.19 7.32
N ALA A 41 -6.17 -15.87 7.44
CA ALA A 41 -6.10 -15.15 8.72
C ALA A 41 -7.38 -15.30 9.58
N GLY A 42 -8.34 -16.11 9.15
CA GLY A 42 -9.56 -16.43 9.89
C GLY A 42 -10.69 -15.43 9.69
N HIS A 43 -10.59 -14.49 8.75
CA HIS A 43 -11.73 -13.65 8.40
C HIS A 43 -12.80 -14.46 7.66
N VAL A 44 -14.07 -14.11 7.85
CA VAL A 44 -15.16 -14.62 7.02
C VAL A 44 -15.24 -13.78 5.76
N VAL A 45 -14.71 -14.31 4.66
CA VAL A 45 -14.75 -13.66 3.34
C VAL A 45 -15.81 -14.34 2.48
N LEU A 46 -16.67 -13.54 1.87
CA LEU A 46 -17.74 -14.00 0.98
C LEU A 46 -17.45 -13.54 -0.44
N LEU A 47 -17.42 -14.49 -1.37
CA LEU A 47 -17.39 -14.23 -2.79
C LEU A 47 -18.83 -13.99 -3.26
N ALA A 48 -19.19 -12.72 -3.48
CA ALA A 48 -20.54 -12.32 -3.84
C ALA A 48 -20.54 -11.10 -4.76
N THR A 49 -21.45 -11.08 -5.73
CA THR A 49 -21.77 -9.89 -6.52
C THR A 49 -22.73 -8.96 -5.74
N PRO A 50 -22.82 -7.66 -6.07
CA PRO A 50 -23.73 -6.71 -5.42
C PRO A 50 -25.22 -7.08 -5.50
N ASP A 51 -25.58 -7.95 -6.44
CA ASP A 51 -26.97 -8.42 -6.63
C ASP A 51 -27.20 -9.83 -6.06
N ALA A 52 -26.21 -10.37 -5.33
CA ALA A 52 -26.34 -11.71 -4.77
C ALA A 52 -27.47 -11.73 -3.72
N PRO A 53 -28.41 -12.69 -3.79
CA PRO A 53 -29.54 -12.79 -2.86
C PRO A 53 -29.13 -13.03 -1.39
N LEU A 54 -27.86 -13.33 -1.17
CA LEU A 54 -27.23 -13.43 0.15
C LEU A 54 -27.05 -12.06 0.84
N LEU A 55 -26.95 -10.96 0.09
CA LEU A 55 -26.60 -9.66 0.67
C LEU A 55 -27.64 -9.10 1.64
N PRO A 56 -28.95 -9.15 1.36
CA PRO A 56 -29.96 -8.76 2.35
C PRO A 56 -29.84 -9.56 3.65
N LEU A 57 -29.51 -10.85 3.56
CA LEU A 57 -29.30 -11.70 4.73
C LEU A 57 -28.05 -11.28 5.51
N VAL A 58 -26.92 -11.05 4.83
CA VAL A 58 -25.68 -10.59 5.47
C VAL A 58 -25.87 -9.21 6.11
N ALA A 59 -26.62 -8.32 5.46
CA ALA A 59 -26.98 -7.01 6.01
C ALA A 59 -27.93 -7.12 7.21
N ALA A 60 -28.85 -8.08 7.22
CA ALA A 60 -29.75 -8.32 8.35
C ALA A 60 -29.01 -8.91 9.57
N LEU A 61 -27.89 -9.60 9.35
CA LEU A 61 -27.03 -10.10 10.43
C LEU A 61 -26.20 -8.99 11.09
N GLY A 62 -26.17 -7.78 10.54
CA GLY A 62 -25.40 -6.64 11.03
C GLY A 62 -24.68 -5.91 9.90
N ALA A 63 -23.56 -5.27 10.22
CA ALA A 63 -22.73 -4.63 9.19
C ALA A 63 -21.86 -5.67 8.45
N TYR A 64 -21.65 -5.45 7.16
CA TYR A 64 -20.57 -6.05 6.39
C TYR A 64 -19.62 -4.96 5.90
N ALA A 65 -18.43 -5.35 5.44
CA ALA A 65 -17.53 -4.44 4.76
C ALA A 65 -17.04 -5.04 3.44
N ARG A 66 -16.71 -4.20 2.46
CA ARG A 66 -15.99 -4.67 1.27
C ARG A 66 -14.52 -4.83 1.62
N VAL A 67 -13.89 -5.89 1.13
CA VAL A 67 -12.45 -6.14 1.32
C VAL A 67 -11.64 -4.89 0.92
N ARG A 68 -11.92 -4.35 -0.28
CA ARG A 68 -11.24 -3.18 -0.84
C ARG A 68 -11.45 -1.87 -0.06
N ASP A 69 -12.42 -1.79 0.83
CA ASP A 69 -12.66 -0.58 1.63
C ASP A 69 -11.87 -0.61 2.95
N ARG A 70 -11.35 -1.79 3.33
CA ARG A 70 -10.74 -2.02 4.65
C ARG A 70 -9.29 -2.42 4.56
N TYR A 71 -8.90 -3.15 3.53
CA TYR A 71 -7.60 -3.80 3.46
C TYR A 71 -6.93 -3.60 2.11
N CYS A 72 -5.60 -3.67 2.14
CA CYS A 72 -4.76 -3.80 0.97
C CYS A 72 -3.58 -4.73 1.26
N MET A 73 -3.04 -5.34 0.22
CA MET A 73 -1.84 -6.15 0.30
C MET A 73 -1.11 -6.07 -1.05
N PRO A 74 -0.06 -5.26 -1.18
CA PRO A 74 0.76 -5.26 -2.39
C PRO A 74 1.32 -6.66 -2.67
N LEU A 75 1.48 -7.01 -3.94
CA LEU A 75 2.23 -8.19 -4.31
C LEU A 75 3.72 -7.88 -4.28
N GLY A 76 4.50 -8.80 -3.71
CA GLY A 76 5.95 -8.78 -3.79
C GLY A 76 6.39 -8.79 -5.25
N PRO A 77 7.44 -8.04 -5.62
CA PRO A 77 7.77 -7.85 -7.00
C PRO A 77 8.59 -9.04 -7.49
N THR A 78 8.26 -9.59 -8.66
CA THR A 78 9.06 -10.67 -9.30
C THR A 78 10.08 -10.03 -10.23
N LEU A 79 10.92 -9.15 -9.69
CA LEU A 79 11.84 -8.36 -10.50
C LEU A 79 13.08 -9.14 -10.85
N SER A 80 13.48 -9.01 -12.10
CA SER A 80 14.81 -9.41 -12.53
C SER A 80 15.87 -8.58 -11.81
N ARG A 81 17.09 -9.12 -11.70
CA ARG A 81 18.24 -8.38 -11.16
C ARG A 81 18.46 -7.06 -11.91
N GLN A 82 18.26 -7.05 -13.23
CA GLN A 82 18.42 -5.85 -14.05
C GLN A 82 17.41 -4.77 -13.67
N GLU A 83 16.16 -5.14 -13.42
CA GLU A 83 15.16 -4.18 -12.96
C GLU A 83 15.56 -3.63 -11.59
N VAL A 84 15.92 -4.47 -10.63
CA VAL A 84 16.38 -4.02 -9.30
C VAL A 84 17.49 -2.97 -9.42
N GLU A 85 18.46 -3.16 -10.32
CA GLU A 85 19.50 -2.15 -10.57
C GLU A 85 18.97 -0.85 -11.16
N ARG A 86 18.01 -0.92 -12.10
CA ARG A 86 17.37 0.29 -12.68
C ARG A 86 16.63 1.10 -11.62
N TRP A 87 16.04 0.46 -10.62
CA TRP A 87 15.28 1.14 -9.57
C TRP A 87 16.16 1.73 -8.46
N ARG A 88 17.39 1.21 -8.29
CA ARG A 88 18.30 1.56 -7.20
C ARG A 88 18.55 3.08 -7.05
N PRO A 89 18.75 3.87 -8.12
CA PRO A 89 18.96 5.32 -7.97
C PRO A 89 17.75 6.02 -7.36
N LEU A 90 16.54 5.73 -7.84
CA LEU A 90 15.29 6.28 -7.32
C LEU A 90 15.08 5.93 -5.85
N THR A 91 15.16 4.64 -5.51
CA THR A 91 14.88 4.16 -4.15
C THR A 91 15.90 4.70 -3.14
N ARG A 92 17.19 4.78 -3.52
CA ARG A 92 18.23 5.34 -2.67
C ARG A 92 18.04 6.84 -2.44
N ALA A 93 17.77 7.61 -3.50
CA ALA A 93 17.60 9.05 -3.38
C ALA A 93 16.36 9.41 -2.57
N ALA A 94 15.20 8.79 -2.86
CA ALA A 94 13.97 9.01 -2.12
C ALA A 94 14.10 8.62 -0.63
N LYS A 95 14.70 7.45 -0.34
CA LYS A 95 14.94 7.02 1.05
C LYS A 95 15.80 8.03 1.80
N ARG A 96 16.93 8.46 1.22
CA ARG A 96 17.82 9.46 1.86
C ARG A 96 17.09 10.76 2.13
N LEU A 97 16.28 11.22 1.17
CA LEU A 97 15.55 12.46 1.28
C LEU A 97 14.50 12.42 2.40
N LEU A 98 13.69 11.36 2.42
CA LEU A 98 12.67 11.15 3.46
C LEU A 98 13.30 10.95 4.85
N GLU A 99 14.42 10.23 4.96
CA GLU A 99 15.14 10.11 6.24
C GLU A 99 15.71 11.47 6.70
N ALA A 100 16.18 12.31 5.77
CA ALA A 100 16.67 13.65 6.07
C ALA A 100 15.55 14.61 6.52
N SER A 101 14.31 14.37 6.11
CA SER A 101 13.11 15.08 6.59
C SER A 101 12.50 14.46 7.85
N GLY A 102 13.18 13.50 8.49
CA GLY A 102 12.76 12.92 9.77
C GLY A 102 11.93 11.63 9.67
N ALA A 103 11.60 11.15 8.46
CA ALA A 103 10.81 9.94 8.30
C ALA A 103 11.58 8.69 8.76
N LYS A 104 10.92 7.85 9.56
CA LYS A 104 11.50 6.60 10.08
C LYS A 104 11.30 5.46 9.09
N ILE A 105 12.16 5.40 8.07
CA ILE A 105 12.07 4.36 7.04
C ILE A 105 12.97 3.17 7.38
N LYS A 106 12.39 1.96 7.36
CA LYS A 106 13.10 0.68 7.46
C LYS A 106 13.67 0.30 6.10
N ALA A 107 12.83 0.36 5.08
CA ALA A 107 13.16 0.03 3.70
C ALA A 107 12.27 0.81 2.74
N LEU A 108 12.78 1.07 1.55
CA LEU A 108 11.99 1.52 0.42
C LEU A 108 12.06 0.41 -0.63
N VAL A 109 10.93 -0.25 -0.85
CA VAL A 109 10.82 -1.43 -1.72
C VAL A 109 9.76 -1.20 -2.79
N LEU A 110 9.70 -2.12 -3.75
CA LEU A 110 8.73 -2.10 -4.83
C LEU A 110 7.62 -3.10 -4.56
N GLY A 111 6.42 -2.87 -5.06
CA GLY A 111 5.34 -3.84 -5.05
C GLY A 111 4.35 -3.57 -6.18
N HIS A 112 3.63 -4.62 -6.58
CA HIS A 112 2.57 -4.50 -7.59
C HIS A 112 1.23 -4.23 -6.91
N PHE A 113 0.53 -3.21 -7.39
CA PHE A 113 -0.73 -2.74 -6.81
C PHE A 113 -1.92 -3.05 -7.73
N ASP A 114 -1.68 -3.59 -8.93
CA ASP A 114 -2.64 -3.84 -10.01
C ASP A 114 -3.45 -5.14 -9.88
N TYR A 115 -3.69 -5.62 -8.65
CA TYR A 115 -4.46 -6.83 -8.42
C TYR A 115 -5.98 -6.57 -8.43
N PRO A 116 -6.80 -7.63 -8.64
CA PRO A 116 -8.24 -7.49 -8.70
C PRO A 116 -8.83 -6.82 -7.46
N GLU A 117 -9.67 -5.80 -7.68
CA GLU A 117 -10.28 -4.95 -6.64
C GLU A 117 -9.31 -4.21 -5.71
N SER A 118 -8.06 -4.00 -6.13
CA SER A 118 -7.09 -3.25 -5.35
C SER A 118 -7.58 -1.85 -4.97
N ALA A 119 -7.53 -1.58 -3.67
CA ALA A 119 -7.85 -0.27 -3.08
C ALA A 119 -6.73 0.77 -3.33
N ILE A 120 -5.56 0.29 -3.74
CA ILE A 120 -4.33 1.05 -3.80
C ILE A 120 -3.77 1.15 -5.22
N ALA A 121 -4.45 0.61 -6.24
CA ALA A 121 -3.97 0.56 -7.63
C ALA A 121 -3.45 1.92 -8.14
N GLU A 122 -4.17 2.99 -7.82
CA GLU A 122 -3.83 4.35 -8.25
C GLU A 122 -2.81 5.05 -7.33
N ARG A 123 -2.35 4.43 -6.24
CA ARG A 123 -1.40 5.06 -5.30
C ARG A 123 0.02 4.91 -5.83
N VAL A 124 0.82 5.97 -5.70
CA VAL A 124 2.25 5.95 -6.04
C VAL A 124 3.05 5.13 -5.03
N ALA A 125 2.69 5.19 -3.75
CA ALA A 125 3.30 4.41 -2.69
C ALA A 125 2.35 4.25 -1.51
N ILE A 126 2.66 3.30 -0.62
CA ILE A 126 1.99 3.11 0.67
C ILE A 126 3.01 2.78 1.77
N VAL A 127 2.64 3.04 3.02
CA VAL A 127 3.44 2.64 4.19
C VAL A 127 2.95 1.32 4.77
N GLN A 128 3.87 0.43 5.14
CA GLN A 128 3.57 -0.85 5.79
C GLN A 128 4.56 -1.15 6.93
N ASP A 129 4.12 -1.86 7.97
CA ASP A 129 5.01 -2.29 9.05
C ASP A 129 6.05 -3.32 8.56
N GLU A 130 5.61 -4.24 7.70
CA GLU A 130 6.46 -5.13 6.94
C GLU A 130 6.06 -5.09 5.45
N PRO A 131 7.03 -5.09 4.51
CA PRO A 131 6.74 -5.11 3.08
C PRO A 131 5.76 -6.21 2.66
N TRP A 132 4.81 -5.86 1.78
CA TRP A 132 3.89 -6.80 1.11
C TRP A 132 2.97 -7.56 2.08
N SER A 133 2.86 -7.10 3.32
CA SER A 133 1.98 -7.68 4.32
C SER A 133 0.53 -7.20 4.14
N LEU A 134 -0.42 -7.90 4.75
CA LEU A 134 -1.79 -7.40 4.88
C LEU A 134 -1.78 -6.13 5.73
N SER A 135 -2.44 -5.07 5.25
CA SER A 135 -2.55 -3.80 5.98
C SER A 135 -3.97 -3.26 5.94
N ALA A 136 -4.37 -2.60 7.03
CA ALA A 136 -5.61 -1.84 7.06
C ALA A 136 -5.45 -0.53 6.28
N LEU A 137 -6.40 -0.19 5.42
CA LEU A 137 -6.28 0.90 4.44
C LEU A 137 -6.12 2.29 5.08
N ASP A 138 -6.66 2.46 6.29
CA ASP A 138 -6.54 3.67 7.11
C ASP A 138 -5.13 3.88 7.69
N ARG A 139 -4.24 2.88 7.62
CA ARG A 139 -2.89 2.92 8.20
C ARG A 139 -1.76 3.02 7.19
N VAL A 140 -2.07 3.17 5.90
CA VAL A 140 -1.07 3.08 4.83
C VAL A 140 -0.80 4.40 4.10
N ALA A 141 -1.50 5.48 4.47
CA ALA A 141 -1.39 6.79 3.82
C ALA A 141 -0.25 7.66 4.36
N ALA A 142 0.26 7.34 5.54
CA ALA A 142 1.03 8.21 6.40
C ALA A 142 2.10 7.41 7.16
N PHE A 143 3.22 8.06 7.50
CA PHE A 143 4.14 7.45 8.46
C PHE A 143 3.56 7.55 9.87
N LYS A 144 3.89 6.59 10.73
CA LYS A 144 3.58 6.71 12.16
C LYS A 144 4.47 7.80 12.78
N ASP A 145 3.83 8.74 13.46
CA ASP A 145 4.50 9.82 14.17
C ASP A 145 4.82 9.49 15.63
N GLY A 146 5.80 10.21 16.19
CA GLY A 146 6.16 10.17 17.60
C GLY A 146 7.52 9.54 17.90
N LEU A 147 8.04 9.85 19.10
CA LEU A 147 9.38 9.44 19.55
C LEU A 147 9.56 7.92 19.53
N PHE A 148 8.51 7.17 19.86
CA PHE A 148 8.51 5.70 19.90
C PHE A 148 7.97 5.03 18.63
N ALA A 149 7.67 5.80 17.58
CA ALA A 149 7.23 5.21 16.31
C ALA A 149 8.32 4.27 15.75
N ARG A 150 7.90 3.06 15.37
CA ARG A 150 8.75 2.05 14.75
C ARG A 150 9.05 2.44 13.29
N ARG A 151 10.22 2.05 12.80
CA ARG A 151 10.56 2.21 11.38
C ARG A 151 9.60 1.37 10.50
N GLN A 152 9.07 1.97 9.44
CA GLN A 152 8.14 1.33 8.50
C GLN A 152 8.75 1.21 7.10
N ALA A 153 8.23 0.29 6.29
CA ALA A 153 8.57 0.19 4.89
C ALA A 153 7.70 1.12 4.05
N LEU A 154 8.31 1.81 3.10
CA LEU A 154 7.60 2.49 2.01
C LEU A 154 7.59 1.54 0.80
N VAL A 155 6.41 1.07 0.42
CA VAL A 155 6.21 0.23 -0.76
C VAL A 155 5.78 1.11 -1.91
N VAL A 156 6.60 1.19 -2.95
CA VAL A 156 6.37 2.00 -4.14
C VAL A 156 5.70 1.15 -5.21
N ASN A 157 4.66 1.69 -5.84
CA ASN A 157 3.89 1.03 -6.87
C ASN A 157 4.71 0.89 -8.16
N ALA A 158 5.09 -0.35 -8.48
CA ALA A 158 5.85 -0.65 -9.69
C ALA A 158 5.04 -0.42 -10.98
N ASP A 159 3.71 -0.47 -10.89
CA ASP A 159 2.78 -0.41 -12.03
C ASP A 159 2.33 1.02 -12.33
N HIS A 160 2.64 1.98 -11.45
CA HIS A 160 2.17 3.35 -11.59
C HIS A 160 2.95 4.11 -12.68
N PRO A 161 2.28 4.74 -13.67
CA PRO A 161 2.94 5.44 -14.78
C PRO A 161 3.96 6.50 -14.32
N THR A 162 3.58 7.34 -13.35
CA THR A 162 4.48 8.32 -12.73
C THR A 162 5.75 7.68 -12.19
N VAL A 163 5.66 6.49 -11.57
CA VAL A 163 6.84 5.85 -11.00
C VAL A 163 7.76 5.36 -12.12
N ALA A 164 7.23 4.82 -13.22
CA ALA A 164 8.03 4.47 -14.39
C ALA A 164 8.79 5.70 -14.97
N ASP A 165 8.16 6.87 -15.01
CA ASP A 165 8.82 8.13 -15.38
C ASP A 165 9.92 8.51 -14.40
N LEU A 166 9.68 8.39 -13.10
CA LEU A 166 10.65 8.70 -12.06
C LEU A 166 11.87 7.76 -12.09
N VAL A 167 11.68 6.49 -12.43
CA VAL A 167 12.80 5.55 -12.64
C VAL A 167 13.68 6.02 -13.79
N ARG A 168 13.08 6.43 -14.92
CA ARG A 168 13.83 7.00 -16.06
C ARG A 168 14.54 8.29 -15.69
N LEU A 169 13.89 9.19 -14.97
CA LEU A 169 14.48 10.44 -14.50
C LEU A 169 15.67 10.15 -13.57
N SER A 170 15.52 9.19 -12.66
CA SER A 170 16.52 8.87 -11.64
C SER A 170 17.87 8.40 -12.19
N GLN A 171 17.91 7.96 -13.44
CA GLN A 171 19.18 7.59 -14.10
C GLN A 171 20.09 8.81 -14.34
N ARG A 172 19.51 10.02 -14.39
CA ARG A 172 20.22 11.28 -14.68
C ARG A 172 20.13 12.26 -13.52
N GLU A 173 18.94 12.34 -12.92
CA GLU A 173 18.62 13.27 -11.83
C GLU A 173 17.96 12.50 -10.66
N PRO A 174 18.72 11.61 -9.97
CA PRO A 174 18.18 10.79 -8.88
C PRO A 174 17.60 11.63 -7.74
N GLU A 175 18.21 12.76 -7.39
CA GLU A 175 17.73 13.62 -6.31
C GLU A 175 16.38 14.26 -6.66
N GLN A 176 16.22 14.76 -7.88
CA GLN A 176 14.96 15.32 -8.36
C GLN A 176 13.88 14.24 -8.45
N ALA A 177 14.22 13.04 -8.95
CA ALA A 177 13.27 11.93 -9.01
C ALA A 177 12.83 11.49 -7.59
N GLY A 178 13.77 11.46 -6.63
CA GLY A 178 13.48 11.16 -5.24
C GLY A 178 12.56 12.20 -4.58
N TYR A 179 12.78 13.49 -4.85
CA TYR A 179 11.90 14.58 -4.42
C TYR A 179 10.49 14.41 -4.98
N MET A 180 10.35 14.18 -6.28
CA MET A 180 9.04 14.00 -6.91
C MET A 180 8.30 12.76 -6.38
N LEU A 181 9.01 11.67 -6.08
CA LEU A 181 8.42 10.49 -5.45
C LEU A 181 7.93 10.81 -4.03
N ALA A 182 8.77 11.43 -3.20
CA ALA A 182 8.43 11.81 -1.83
C ALA A 182 7.23 12.76 -1.81
N LYS A 183 7.23 13.79 -2.67
CA LYS A 183 6.13 14.73 -2.83
C LYS A 183 4.83 14.02 -3.24
N SER A 184 4.89 13.15 -4.25
CA SER A 184 3.71 12.43 -4.73
C SER A 184 3.08 11.53 -3.66
N PHE A 185 3.92 10.98 -2.76
CA PHE A 185 3.45 10.23 -1.59
C PHE A 185 2.78 11.16 -0.57
N LEU A 186 3.45 12.24 -0.15
CA LEU A 186 2.98 13.12 0.92
C LEU A 186 1.74 13.95 0.56
N VAL A 187 1.61 14.39 -0.71
CA VAL A 187 0.42 15.12 -1.19
C VAL A 187 -0.85 14.31 -0.96
N ARG A 188 -0.79 12.99 -1.14
CA ARG A 188 -1.97 12.13 -1.01
C ARG A 188 -2.23 11.67 0.43
N GLY A 189 -1.24 11.81 1.31
CA GLY A 189 -1.38 11.55 2.73
C GLY A 189 -1.93 12.74 3.51
N ASP A 190 -2.18 13.88 2.85
CA ASP A 190 -2.46 15.19 3.48
C ASP A 190 -1.35 15.62 4.47
N GLU A 191 -0.13 15.11 4.26
CA GLU A 191 1.06 15.39 5.09
C GLU A 191 1.99 16.45 4.47
N LEU A 192 1.69 16.93 3.27
CA LEU A 192 2.51 17.94 2.60
C LEU A 192 1.99 19.35 2.86
N ASP A 193 2.70 20.08 3.71
CA ASP A 193 2.60 21.54 3.78
C ASP A 193 3.76 22.21 3.01
N ALA A 194 3.71 23.54 2.93
CA ALA A 194 4.72 24.33 2.22
C ALA A 194 6.11 24.27 2.87
N GLU A 195 6.18 24.07 4.20
CA GLU A 195 7.43 23.98 4.94
C GLU A 195 8.14 22.65 4.62
N ILE A 196 7.39 21.54 4.69
CA ILE A 196 7.87 20.20 4.35
C ILE A 196 8.28 20.14 2.87
N ASP A 197 7.48 20.69 1.95
CA ASP A 197 7.83 20.72 0.51
C ASP A 197 9.11 21.52 0.25
N GLY A 198 9.25 22.68 0.89
CA GLY A 198 10.44 23.52 0.80
C GLY A 198 11.69 22.83 1.33
N GLU A 199 11.59 22.15 2.48
CA GLU A 199 12.69 21.39 3.07
C GLU A 199 13.10 20.22 2.17
N LEU A 200 12.15 19.44 1.65
CA LEU A 200 12.43 18.35 0.72
C LEU A 200 13.12 18.87 -0.55
N LEU A 201 12.65 19.97 -1.13
CA LEU A 201 13.27 20.56 -2.31
C LEU A 201 14.70 21.03 -2.03
N ARG A 202 14.90 21.75 -0.93
CA ARG A 202 16.22 22.25 -0.50
C ARG A 202 17.20 21.09 -0.34
N ARG A 203 16.81 20.02 0.36
CA ARG A 203 17.64 18.82 0.56
C ARG A 203 17.98 18.11 -0.74
N ALA A 204 17.02 18.00 -1.66
CA ALA A 204 17.28 17.41 -2.97
C ALA A 204 18.32 18.23 -3.77
N LEU A 205 18.25 19.56 -3.72
CA LEU A 205 19.24 20.44 -4.35
C LEU A 205 20.63 20.30 -3.70
N GLU A 206 20.70 20.27 -2.38
CA GLU A 206 21.97 20.05 -1.65
C GLU A 206 22.63 18.72 -2.03
N MET A 207 21.85 17.65 -2.06
CA MET A 207 22.33 16.32 -2.46
C MET A 207 22.83 16.32 -3.91
N ARG A 208 22.14 17.04 -4.81
CA ARG A 208 22.53 17.17 -6.22
C ARG A 208 23.86 17.91 -6.36
N CYS A 209 24.04 19.03 -5.67
CA CYS A 209 25.29 19.78 -5.66
C CYS A 209 26.45 18.91 -5.16
N GLN A 210 26.25 18.20 -4.04
CA GLN A 210 27.27 17.30 -3.48
C GLN A 210 27.73 16.22 -4.46
N ARG A 211 26.80 15.63 -5.23
CA ARG A 211 27.12 14.63 -6.25
C ARG A 211 27.88 15.20 -7.44
N GLN A 212 27.68 16.48 -7.78
CA GLN A 212 28.36 17.13 -8.91
C GLN A 212 29.77 17.60 -8.55
N THR A 213 30.03 17.88 -7.27
CA THR A 213 31.31 18.41 -6.79
C THR A 213 32.26 17.35 -6.24
N GLY A 214 31.77 16.12 -5.97
CA GLY A 214 32.54 15.01 -5.43
C GLY A 214 32.70 13.88 -6.43
#